data_AF-A0A3N5G7Q6-F1
#
_entry.id   AF-A0A3N5G7Q6-F1
#
_cell.length_a   1.000
_cell.length_b   1.000
_cell.length_c   1.000
_cell.angle_alpha   90.00
_cell.angle_beta   90.00
_cell.angle_gamma   90.00
#
_symmetry.space_group_name_H-M   'P 1'
#
loop_
_entity.id
_entity.type
_entity.pdbx_description
1 polymer ?
#
loop_
_entity_poly.entity_id
_entity_poly.type
_entity_poly.pdbx_seq_one_letter_code
_entity_poly.pdbx_strand_id
1 'polypeptide(L)'
;LVLRGPQTAGELRINCERLHRFADISAVEAFLHELQSRHAGALVAELPRQPAARETRWASLLCGPVAPDALAQPAPEGVSPSDLPLGKLAALEANIARLGEEVETLKATVARLCGELGVKP
;
A
#
# COMPACT_ATOMS: atom_id res chain seq x y z
N LEU A 1 12.03 2.31 1.96
CA LEU A 1 10.64 1.84 2.01
C LEU A 1 10.21 1.18 0.70
N VAL A 2 10.23 1.87 -0.44
CA VAL A 2 9.86 1.26 -1.75
C VAL A 2 10.64 -0.01 -2.07
N LEU A 3 11.95 -0.04 -1.81
CA LEU A 3 12.83 -1.17 -2.18
C LEU A 3 12.89 -2.32 -1.17
N ARG A 4 12.43 -2.11 0.07
CA ARG A 4 12.63 -3.03 1.20
C ARG A 4 11.37 -3.28 2.02
N GLY A 5 10.23 -2.78 1.54
CA GLY A 5 8.98 -2.83 2.28
C GLY A 5 8.99 -2.03 3.59
N PRO A 6 8.11 -2.39 4.53
CA PRO A 6 7.96 -1.71 5.79
C PRO A 6 9.12 -1.93 6.75
N GLN A 7 9.66 -0.86 7.30
CA GLN A 7 10.87 -0.88 8.15
C GLN A 7 10.69 -0.01 9.40
N THR A 8 11.46 -0.26 10.45
CA THR A 8 11.54 0.64 11.62
C THR A 8 12.40 1.86 11.33
N ALA A 9 12.30 2.91 12.16
CA ALA A 9 13.13 4.10 12.01
C ALA A 9 14.63 3.79 12.17
N GLY A 10 14.98 2.83 13.05
CA GLY A 10 16.35 2.35 13.22
C GLY A 10 16.90 1.64 11.96
N GLU A 11 16.12 0.72 11.39
CA GLU A 11 16.45 0.06 10.12
C GLU A 11 16.62 1.08 8.99
N LEU A 12 15.73 2.07 8.91
CA LEU A 12 15.78 3.14 7.90
C LEU A 12 17.08 3.95 8.00
N ARG A 13 17.47 4.38 9.20
CA ARG A 13 18.70 5.14 9.42
C ARG A 13 19.94 4.42 8.87
N ILE A 14 20.05 3.11 9.11
CA ILE A 14 21.15 2.28 8.61
C ILE A 14 21.04 2.11 7.09
N ASN A 15 19.87 1.72 6.60
CA ASN A 15 19.68 1.34 5.19
C ASN A 15 19.71 2.52 4.21
N CYS A 16 19.51 3.75 4.69
CA CYS A 16 19.57 4.96 3.87
C CYS A 16 20.84 5.79 4.08
N GLU A 17 21.79 5.37 4.91
CA GLU A 17 22.97 6.17 5.29
C GLU A 17 23.76 6.69 4.06
N ARG A 18 23.88 5.87 3.01
CA ARG A 18 24.56 6.25 1.76
C ARG A 18 23.81 7.30 0.93
N LEU A 19 22.49 7.42 1.11
CA LEU A 19 21.64 8.38 0.40
C LEU A 19 21.49 9.68 1.20
N HIS A 20 21.27 9.56 2.50
CA HIS A 20 21.17 10.68 3.41
C HIS A 20 21.57 10.25 4.83
N ARG A 21 22.43 11.04 5.47
CA ARG A 21 22.86 10.77 6.84
C ARG A 21 21.99 11.55 7.83
N PHE A 22 21.08 10.84 8.47
CA PHE A 22 20.31 11.37 9.60
C PHE A 22 21.16 11.43 10.87
N ALA A 23 20.97 12.48 11.67
CA ALA A 23 21.70 12.69 12.92
C ALA A 23 21.41 11.57 13.95
N ASP A 24 20.13 11.25 14.15
CA ASP A 24 19.65 10.24 15.08
C ASP A 24 18.33 9.61 14.59
N ILE A 25 17.78 8.68 15.38
CA ILE A 25 16.52 8.00 15.06
C ILE A 25 15.33 8.97 15.14
N SER A 26 15.34 9.91 16.09
CA SER A 26 14.27 10.90 16.26
C SER A 26 14.14 11.83 15.05
N ALA A 27 15.26 12.18 14.41
CA ALA A 27 15.27 12.94 13.15
C ALA A 27 14.60 12.16 12.01
N VAL A 28 14.80 10.83 11.96
CA VAL A 28 14.12 9.96 10.98
C VAL A 28 12.63 9.94 11.24
N GLU A 29 12.21 9.74 12.50
CA GLU A 29 10.79 9.73 12.88
C GLU A 29 10.09 11.06 12.57
N ALA A 30 10.71 12.19 12.91
CA ALA A 30 10.18 13.51 12.62
C ALA A 30 9.95 13.70 11.11
N PHE A 31 10.92 13.29 10.29
CA PHE A 31 10.79 13.38 8.82
C PHE A 31 9.70 12.45 8.28
N LEU A 32 9.54 11.27 8.84
CA LEU A 32 8.47 10.34 8.46
C LEU A 32 7.08 10.89 8.82
N HIS A 33 6.93 11.53 9.98
CA HIS A 33 5.69 12.24 10.35
C HIS A 33 5.40 13.42 9.41
N GLU A 34 6.41 14.18 8.98
CA GLU A 34 6.25 15.24 7.98
C GLU A 34 5.77 14.66 6.63
N LEU A 35 6.36 13.55 6.18
CA LEU A 35 5.94 12.86 4.96
C LEU A 35 4.52 12.27 5.04
N GLN A 36 4.08 11.87 6.23
CA GLN A 36 2.72 11.40 6.48
C GLN A 36 1.71 12.55 6.51
N SER A 37 2.07 13.69 7.10
CA SER A 37 1.17 14.85 7.30
C SER A 37 1.18 15.86 6.14
N ARG A 38 1.88 15.55 5.06
CA ARG A 38 2.06 16.44 3.92
C ARG A 38 0.73 16.84 3.26
N HIS A 39 0.54 18.14 3.05
CA HIS A 39 -0.69 18.73 2.47
C HIS A 39 -1.06 18.17 1.08
N ALA A 40 -0.04 17.84 0.27
CA ALA A 40 -0.21 17.30 -1.08
C ALA A 40 -0.48 15.79 -1.12
N GLY A 41 -0.80 15.18 0.04
CA GLY A 41 -1.03 13.75 0.21
C GLY A 41 0.14 13.05 0.92
N ALA A 42 -0.23 12.13 1.81
CA ALA A 42 0.67 11.30 2.59
C ALA A 42 1.49 10.36 1.68
N LEU A 43 2.79 10.27 1.90
CA LEU A 43 3.67 9.37 1.16
C LEU A 43 4.05 8.11 1.94
N VAL A 44 3.90 8.16 3.25
CA VAL A 44 4.20 7.06 4.17
C VAL A 44 3.07 6.90 5.18
N ALA A 45 2.93 5.71 5.73
CA ALA A 45 2.00 5.41 6.80
C ALA A 45 2.73 4.72 7.96
N GLU A 46 2.45 5.17 9.17
CA GLU A 46 2.79 4.46 10.39
C GLU A 46 1.84 3.25 10.54
N LEU A 47 2.41 2.07 10.78
CA LEU A 47 1.65 0.84 10.92
C LEU A 47 1.35 0.54 12.39
N PRO A 48 0.22 -0.12 12.70
CA PRO A 48 -0.04 -0.56 14.06
C PRO A 48 1.07 -1.50 14.53
N ARG A 49 1.49 -1.32 15.78
CA ARG A 49 2.49 -2.17 16.42
C ARG A 49 2.00 -3.61 16.48
N GLN A 50 2.83 -4.55 16.02
CA GLN A 50 2.55 -5.97 16.15
C GLN A 50 2.61 -6.38 17.63
N PRO A 51 1.80 -7.36 18.06
CA PRO A 51 1.95 -7.95 19.39
C PRO A 51 3.38 -8.46 19.58
N ALA A 52 4.02 -8.07 20.68
CA ALA A 52 5.44 -8.29 21.04
C ALA A 52 6.50 -7.41 20.33
N ALA A 53 6.16 -6.62 19.32
CA ALA A 53 7.11 -5.69 18.70
C ALA A 53 7.26 -4.40 19.54
N ARG A 54 8.51 -4.05 19.87
CA ARG A 54 8.83 -2.81 20.61
C ARG A 54 8.87 -1.56 19.74
N GLU A 55 9.00 -1.71 18.43
CA GLU A 55 9.22 -0.60 17.51
C GLU A 55 8.11 -0.53 16.48
N THR A 56 7.70 0.69 16.11
CA THR A 56 6.73 0.90 15.05
C THR A 56 7.39 0.77 13.67
N ARG A 57 6.66 0.22 12.70
CA ARG A 57 7.10 0.12 11.31
C ARG A 57 6.39 1.16 10.44
N TRP A 58 7.12 1.64 9.45
CA TRP A 58 6.64 2.61 8.46
C TRP A 58 6.57 1.96 7.09
N ALA A 59 5.52 2.25 6.32
CA ALA A 59 5.34 1.74 4.96
C ALA A 59 5.21 2.89 3.94
N SER A 60 5.55 2.61 2.68
CA SER A 60 5.39 3.56 1.57
C SER A 60 3.99 3.45 0.96
N LEU A 61 3.35 4.59 0.70
CA LEU A 61 2.05 4.68 0.01
C LEU A 61 2.19 4.87 -1.52
N LEU A 62 3.42 5.04 -2.02
CA LEU A 62 3.69 5.18 -3.46
C LEU A 62 3.35 3.93 -4.28
N CYS A 63 3.20 2.78 -3.63
CA CYS A 63 2.85 1.50 -4.26
C CYS A 63 1.37 1.11 -4.06
N GLY A 64 0.54 2.06 -3.62
CA GLY A 64 -0.87 1.83 -3.29
C GLY A 64 -1.15 1.80 -1.78
N PRO A 65 -2.43 1.65 -1.39
CA PRO A 65 -2.84 1.62 0.00
C PRO A 65 -2.24 0.42 0.73
N VAL A 66 -1.68 0.65 1.92
CA VAL A 66 -1.12 -0.41 2.76
C VAL A 66 -2.18 -0.87 3.75
N ALA A 67 -2.68 -2.10 3.60
CA ALA A 67 -3.59 -2.69 4.55
C ALA A 67 -2.82 -3.09 5.83
N PRO A 68 -3.23 -2.62 7.02
CA PRO A 68 -2.51 -2.88 8.28
C PRO A 68 -2.40 -4.38 8.62
N ASP A 69 -3.39 -5.20 8.23
CA ASP A 69 -3.41 -6.65 8.47
C ASP A 69 -2.51 -7.47 7.52
N ALA A 70 -2.16 -6.92 6.34
CA ALA A 70 -1.39 -7.67 5.34
C ALA A 70 0.09 -7.87 5.72
N LEU A 71 0.54 -7.25 6.82
CA LEU A 71 1.95 -7.15 7.20
C LEU A 71 2.30 -7.90 8.50
N ALA A 72 1.36 -8.66 9.07
CA ALA A 72 1.63 -9.62 10.15
C ALA A 72 2.56 -10.77 9.72
N GLN A 73 2.84 -10.89 8.42
CA GLN A 73 3.83 -11.81 7.88
C GLN A 73 5.14 -11.05 7.63
N PRO A 74 6.31 -11.58 8.08
CA PRO A 74 7.59 -11.01 7.68
C PRO A 74 7.62 -10.95 6.16
N ALA A 75 8.07 -9.80 5.62
CA ALA A 75 8.19 -9.61 4.18
C ALA A 75 8.99 -10.78 3.60
N PRO A 76 8.45 -11.55 2.65
CA PRO A 76 9.25 -12.55 1.96
C PRO A 76 10.28 -11.79 1.13
N GLU A 77 11.56 -12.10 1.33
CA GLU A 77 12.61 -11.65 0.43
C GLU A 77 12.27 -12.13 -0.99
N GLY A 78 11.95 -11.20 -1.89
CA GLY A 78 11.72 -11.50 -3.31
C GLY A 78 10.56 -12.46 -3.61
N VAL A 79 9.32 -12.01 -3.45
CA VAL A 79 8.17 -12.74 -4.00
C VAL A 79 8.19 -12.58 -5.53
N SER A 80 8.66 -13.60 -6.23
CA SER A 80 8.27 -13.80 -7.62
C SER A 80 6.75 -13.96 -7.69
N PRO A 81 6.06 -13.44 -8.72
CA PRO A 81 4.61 -13.59 -8.87
C PRO A 81 4.15 -15.07 -8.87
N SER A 82 5.09 -16.00 -9.05
CA SER A 82 4.93 -17.46 -8.98
C SER A 82 4.69 -18.01 -7.56
N ASP A 83 4.99 -17.27 -6.50
CA ASP A 83 4.88 -17.73 -5.10
C ASP A 83 3.59 -17.28 -4.39
N LEU A 84 2.63 -16.71 -5.13
CA LEU A 84 1.30 -16.47 -4.60
C LEU A 84 0.65 -17.83 -4.26
N PRO A 85 0.24 -18.08 -2.99
CA PRO A 85 -0.43 -19.33 -2.65
C PRO A 85 -1.67 -19.47 -3.52
N LEU A 86 -1.87 -20.64 -4.13
CA LEU A 86 -2.94 -20.92 -5.11
C LEU A 86 -4.32 -20.40 -4.68
N GLY A 87 -4.62 -20.42 -3.38
CA GLY A 87 -5.87 -19.85 -2.83
C GLY A 87 -6.01 -18.33 -2.98
N LYS A 88 -4.92 -17.56 -2.89
CA LYS A 88 -4.94 -16.10 -3.15
C LYS A 88 -5.17 -15.81 -4.63
N LEU A 89 -4.60 -16.61 -5.52
CA LEU A 89 -4.79 -16.45 -6.97
C LEU A 89 -6.25 -16.74 -7.35
N ALA A 90 -6.82 -17.85 -6.88
CA ALA A 90 -8.23 -18.18 -7.09
C ALA A 90 -9.18 -17.10 -6.52
N ALA A 91 -8.88 -16.56 -5.32
CA ALA A 91 -9.66 -15.46 -4.74
C ALA A 91 -9.55 -14.16 -5.56
N LEU A 92 -8.38 -13.88 -6.13
CA LEU A 92 -8.18 -12.73 -7.00
C LEU A 92 -8.94 -12.87 -8.32
N GLU A 93 -8.89 -14.04 -8.96
CA GLU A 93 -9.65 -14.36 -10.16
C GLU A 93 -11.15 -14.22 -9.94
N ALA A 94 -11.67 -14.73 -8.81
CA ALA A 94 -13.08 -14.58 -8.45
C ALA A 94 -13.48 -13.10 -8.25
N ASN A 95 -12.60 -12.30 -7.63
CA ASN A 95 -12.83 -10.87 -7.49
C ASN A 95 -12.82 -10.15 -8.83
N ILE A 96 -11.90 -10.49 -9.74
CA ILE A 96 -11.85 -9.92 -11.09
C ILE A 96 -13.13 -10.24 -11.86
N ALA A 97 -13.63 -11.48 -11.79
CA ALA A 97 -14.88 -11.86 -12.43
C ALA A 97 -16.06 -11.03 -11.90
N ARG A 98 -16.21 -10.92 -10.58
CA ARG A 98 -17.27 -10.11 -9.95
C ARG A 98 -17.18 -8.63 -10.35
N LEU A 99 -15.98 -8.04 -10.32
CA LEU A 99 -15.80 -6.65 -10.74
C LEU A 99 -16.12 -6.46 -12.22
N GLY A 100 -15.80 -7.44 -13.08
CA GLY A 100 -16.17 -7.43 -14.49
C GLY A 100 -17.68 -7.35 -14.69
N GLU A 101 -18.45 -8.17 -13.96
CA GLU A 101 -19.92 -8.16 -14.00
C GLU A 101 -20.52 -6.84 -13.49
N GLU A 102 -19.96 -6.28 -12.41
CA GLU A 102 -20.38 -4.99 -11.86
C GLU A 102 -20.14 -3.86 -12.87
N VAL A 103 -18.98 -3.87 -13.54
CA VAL A 103 -18.63 -2.88 -14.56
C VAL A 103 -19.55 -2.97 -15.76
N GLU A 104 -19.88 -4.17 -16.25
CA GLU A 104 -20.80 -4.33 -17.36
C GLU A 104 -22.22 -3.88 -16.99
N THR A 105 -22.68 -4.19 -15.77
CA THR A 105 -23.97 -3.70 -15.25
C THR A 105 -24.02 -2.18 -15.16
N LEU A 106 -22.93 -1.57 -14.66
CA LEU A 106 -22.82 -0.11 -14.55
C LEU A 106 -22.78 0.55 -15.94
N LYS A 107 -22.01 0.01 -16.88
CA LYS A 107 -21.97 0.49 -18.28
C LYS A 107 -23.35 0.42 -18.93
N ALA A 108 -24.10 -0.67 -18.74
CA ALA A 108 -25.46 -0.80 -19.28
C ALA A 108 -26.39 0.27 -18.69
N THR A 109 -26.28 0.53 -17.38
CA THR A 109 -27.07 1.54 -16.69
C THR A 109 -26.72 2.95 -17.18
N VAL A 110 -25.43 3.26 -17.31
CA VAL A 110 -24.94 4.54 -17.85
C VAL A 110 -25.42 4.73 -19.29
N ALA A 111 -25.26 3.72 -20.16
CA ALA A 111 -25.73 3.78 -21.54
C ALA A 111 -27.25 4.06 -21.64
N ARG A 112 -28.05 3.42 -20.78
CA ARG A 112 -29.49 3.67 -20.68
C ARG A 112 -29.79 5.12 -20.28
N LEU A 113 -29.15 5.61 -19.22
CA LEU A 113 -29.35 6.98 -18.72
C LEU A 113 -28.88 8.04 -19.73
N CYS A 114 -27.73 7.82 -20.38
CA CYS A 114 -27.23 8.67 -21.45
C CYS A 114 -28.20 8.74 -22.63
N GLY A 115 -28.80 7.60 -23.02
CA GLY A 115 -29.86 7.54 -24.03
C GLY A 115 -31.12 8.31 -23.63
N GLU A 116 -31.58 8.16 -22.38
CA GLU A 116 -32.76 8.86 -21.85
C GLU A 116 -32.54 10.39 -21.75
N LEU A 117 -31.31 10.82 -21.47
CA LEU A 117 -30.95 12.24 -21.29
C LEU A 117 -30.43 12.92 -22.57
N GLY A 118 -30.27 12.18 -23.68
CA GLY A 118 -29.71 12.71 -24.93
C GLY A 118 -28.24 13.12 -24.81
N VAL A 119 -27.53 12.60 -23.81
CA VAL A 119 -26.11 12.89 -23.54
C VAL A 119 -25.30 11.74 -24.13
N LYS A 120 -24.17 12.03 -24.78
CA LYS A 120 -23.27 10.96 -25.24
C LYS A 120 -22.64 10.25 -24.03
N PRO A 121 -22.52 8.91 -24.06
CA PRO A 121 -21.87 8.15 -23.00
C PRO A 121 -20.39 8.49 -22.85
#